data_AF-A0A0S8CTN6-F1
#
_entry.id   AF-A0A0S8CTN6-F1
#
_cell.length_a   1.000
_cell.length_b   1.000
_cell.length_c   1.000
_cell.angle_alpha   90.00
_cell.angle_beta   90.00
_cell.angle_gamma   90.00
#
_symmetry.space_group_name_H-M   'P 1'
#
loop_
_entity.id
_entity.type
_entity.pdbx_description
1 polymer ?
#
loop_
_entity_poly.entity_id
_entity_poly.type
_entity_poly.pdbx_seq_one_letter_code
_entity_poly.pdbx_strand_id
1 'polypeptide(L)' 'MDTQNLINLASGAAIAIGGWFAREIWDSVQALKNDVHALEVDLPKSYVMKEDLDKRMAHIEEMFQRIYDKLDGKVDK' A
#
# COMPACT_ATOMS: atom_id res chain seq x y z
N MET A 1 14.72 -54.50 3.63
CA MET A 1 13.40 -53.95 3.27
C MET A 1 13.21 -54.16 1.78
N ASP A 2 12.00 -54.50 1.34
CA ASP A 2 11.71 -54.73 -0.08
C ASP A 2 11.90 -53.43 -0.89
N THR A 3 12.46 -53.51 -2.09
CA THR A 3 12.75 -52.35 -2.96
C THR A 3 11.47 -51.58 -3.29
N GLN A 4 10.34 -52.29 -3.41
CA GLN A 4 9.03 -51.67 -3.64
C GLN A 4 8.58 -50.80 -2.47
N ASN A 5 8.85 -51.22 -1.23
CA ASN A 5 8.52 -50.44 -0.04
C ASN A 5 9.36 -49.15 0.05
N LEU A 6 10.63 -49.22 -0.37
CA LEU A 6 11.50 -48.05 -0.39
C LEU A 6 11.04 -47.01 -1.42
N ILE A 7 10.63 -47.45 -2.61
CA ILE A 7 10.10 -46.57 -3.66
C ILE A 7 8.77 -45.94 -3.22
N ASN A 8 7.84 -46.73 -2.68
CA ASN A 8 6.55 -46.22 -2.21
C ASN A 8 6.73 -45.17 -1.10
N LEU A 9 7.67 -45.39 -0.17
CA LEU A 9 7.98 -44.43 0.89
C LEU A 9 8.58 -43.14 0.31
N ALA A 10 9.51 -43.24 -0.63
CA ALA A 10 10.13 -42.09 -1.27
C ALA A 10 9.11 -41.27 -2.08
N SER A 11 8.25 -41.93 -2.86
CA SER A 11 7.19 -41.27 -3.62
C SER A 11 6.16 -40.60 -2.70
N GLY A 12 5.77 -41.25 -1.60
CA GLY A 12 4.88 -40.66 -0.60
C GLY A 12 5.48 -39.41 0.04
N ALA A 13 6.76 -39.46 0.40
CA ALA A 13 7.49 -38.31 0.94
C ALA A 13 7.58 -37.16 -0.09
N ALA A 14 7.86 -37.46 -1.35
CA ALA A 14 7.95 -36.47 -2.41
C ALA A 14 6.61 -35.76 -2.64
N ILE A 15 5.50 -36.50 -2.66
CA ILE A 15 4.15 -35.92 -2.81
C ILE A 15 3.79 -35.08 -1.58
N ALA A 16 4.11 -35.54 -0.38
CA ALA A 16 3.84 -34.79 0.85
C ALA A 16 4.61 -33.45 0.88
N ILE A 17 5.89 -33.46 0.51
CA ILE A 17 6.70 -32.25 0.41
C ILE A 17 6.17 -31.33 -0.69
N GLY A 18 5.84 -31.88 -1.86
CA GLY A 18 5.27 -31.10 -2.96
C GLY A 18 3.94 -30.45 -2.60
N GLY A 19 3.07 -31.17 -1.89
CA GLY A 19 1.78 -30.65 -1.41
C GLY A 19 1.96 -29.55 -0.36
N TRP A 20 2.88 -29.73 0.60
CA TRP A 20 3.20 -28.70 1.58
C TRP A 20 3.79 -27.46 0.92
N PHE A 21 4.69 -27.62 -0.05
CA PHE A 21 5.28 -26.51 -0.79
C PHE A 21 4.25 -25.74 -1.62
N ALA A 22 3.31 -26.43 -2.27
CA ALA A 22 2.21 -25.77 -2.97
C ALA A 22 1.32 -24.94 -2.03
N ARG A 23 1.09 -25.43 -0.81
CA ARG A 23 0.38 -24.67 0.23
C ARG A 23 1.14 -23.42 0.66
N GLU A 24 2.45 -23.52 0.86
CA GLU A 24 3.29 -22.37 1.23
C GLU A 24 3.27 -21.27 0.16
N ILE A 25 3.31 -21.66 -1.12
CA ILE A 25 3.17 -20.73 -2.25
C ILE A 25 1.80 -20.05 -2.22
N TRP A 26 0.73 -20.83 -2.01
CA TRP A 26 -0.62 -20.28 -1.93
C TRP A 26 -0.75 -19.25 -0.81
N ASP A 27 -0.24 -19.57 0.38
CA ASP A 27 -0.29 -18.69 1.54
C ASP A 27 0.51 -17.40 1.28
N SER A 28 1.67 -17.50 0.62
CA SER A 28 2.48 -16.34 0.21
C SER A 28 1.76 -15.45 -0.81
N VAL A 29 1.06 -16.04 -1.79
CA VAL A 29 0.28 -15.29 -2.78
C VAL A 29 -0.90 -14.57 -2.13
N GLN A 30 -1.56 -15.20 -1.17
CA GLN A 30 -2.64 -14.55 -0.41
C GLN A 30 -2.13 -13.39 0.44
N ALA A 31 -0.97 -13.55 1.10
CA ALA A 31 -0.34 -12.47 1.84
C ALA A 31 -0.02 -11.27 0.94
N LEU A 32 0.60 -11.50 -0.22
CA LEU A 32 0.90 -10.45 -1.19
C LEU A 32 -0.37 -9.74 -1.68
N LYS A 33 -1.44 -10.48 -1.95
CA LYS A 33 -2.72 -9.90 -2.36
C LYS A 33 -3.29 -8.98 -1.27
N ASN A 34 -3.18 -9.38 -0.01
CA ASN A 34 -3.61 -8.57 1.12
C ASN A 34 -2.77 -7.30 1.26
N ASP A 35 -1.45 -7.40 1.09
CA ASP A 35 -0.54 -6.26 1.15
C ASP A 35 -0.82 -5.24 0.04
N VAL A 36 -1.11 -5.69 -1.19
CA VAL A 36 -1.51 -4.82 -2.29
C VAL A 36 -2.83 -4.12 -1.97
N HIS A 37 -3.81 -4.85 -1.42
CA HIS A 37 -5.08 -4.24 -1.03
C HIS A 37 -4.91 -3.20 0.09
N ALA A 38 -4.05 -3.49 1.07
CA ALA A 38 -3.71 -2.53 2.11
C ALA A 38 -3.04 -1.28 1.53
N LEU A 39 -2.11 -1.46 0.58
CA LEU A 39 -1.47 -0.36 -0.13
C LEU A 39 -2.48 0.49 -0.91
N GLU A 40 -3.41 -0.12 -1.65
CA GLU A 40 -4.48 0.59 -2.37
C GLU A 40 -5.36 1.43 -1.44
N VAL A 41 -5.65 0.93 -0.24
CA VAL A 41 -6.47 1.62 0.76
C VAL A 41 -5.70 2.74 1.49
N ASP A 42 -4.39 2.57 1.70
CA ASP A 42 -3.56 3.54 2.41
C ASP A 42 -2.88 4.59 1.51
N LEU A 43 -2.75 4.33 0.20
CA LEU A 43 -2.28 5.30 -0.79
C LEU A 43 -3.04 6.64 -0.73
N PRO A 44 -4.40 6.67 -0.70
CA PRO A 44 -5.14 7.93 -0.67
C PRO A 44 -5.11 8.64 0.70
N LYS A 45 -4.59 8.01 1.76
CA LYS A 45 -4.47 8.65 3.09
C LYS A 45 -3.14 9.37 3.29
N SER A 46 -2.07 8.84 2.68
CA SER A 46 -0.70 9.35 2.84
C SER A 46 -0.31 10.34 1.76
N TYR A 47 -0.93 10.26 0.57
CA TYR A 47 -0.72 11.22 -0.50
C TYR A 47 -1.88 12.23 -0.53
N VAL A 48 -1.67 13.41 0.06
CA VAL A 48 -2.52 14.57 -0.24
C VAL A 48 -2.38 14.80 -1.75
N MET A 49 -3.47 14.69 -2.50
CA MET A 49 -3.42 14.97 -3.93
C MET A 49 -2.83 16.37 -4.13
N LYS A 50 -1.91 16.52 -5.09
CA LYS A 50 -1.32 17.84 -5.41
C LYS A 50 -2.41 18.90 -5.58
N GLU A 51 -3.53 18.53 -6.17
CA GLU A 51 -4.71 19.38 -6.32
C GLU A 51 -5.26 19.90 -4.98
N ASP A 52 -5.33 19.06 -3.94
CA ASP A 52 -5.80 19.49 -2.61
C ASP A 52 -4.80 20.39 -1.90
N LEU A 53 -3.50 20.16 -2.11
CA LEU A 53 -2.45 21.05 -1.62
C LEU A 53 -2.48 22.40 -2.34
N ASP A 54 -2.61 22.40 -3.66
CA ASP A 54 -2.70 23.60 -4.49
C ASP A 54 -3.93 24.43 -4.14
N LYS A 55 -5.10 23.79 -3.93
CA LYS A 55 -6.31 24.47 -3.43
C LYS A 55 -6.10 25.12 -2.07
N ARG A 56 -5.43 24.43 -1.15
CA ARG A 56 -5.12 24.97 0.19
C ARG A 56 -4.14 26.14 0.10
N MET A 57 -3.13 26.05 -0.76
CA MET A 57 -2.18 27.15 -0.97
C MET A 57 -2.83 28.36 -1.61
N ALA A 58 -3.67 28.19 -2.63
CA ALA A 58 -4.43 29.28 -3.23
C ALA A 58 -5.34 29.99 -2.21
N HIS A 59 -6.00 29.24 -1.32
CA HIS A 59 -6.80 29.82 -0.24
C HIS A 59 -5.95 30.61 0.77
N ILE A 60 -4.75 30.11 1.10
CA ILE A 60 -3.81 30.81 1.98
C ILE A 60 -3.31 32.11 1.32
N GLU A 61 -2.95 32.07 0.04
CA GLU A 61 -2.56 33.26 -0.73
C GLU A 61 -3.68 34.30 -0.76
N GLU A 62 -4.93 33.89 -1.02
CA GLU A 62 -6.08 34.80 -1.01
C GLU A 62 -6.28 35.46 0.36
N MET A 63 -6.12 34.70 1.44
CA MET A 63 -6.17 35.24 2.80
C MET A 63 -5.08 36.28 3.04
N PHE A 64 -3.84 36.02 2.61
CA PHE A 64 -2.73 36.97 2.74
C PHE A 64 -2.95 38.22 1.89
N GLN A 65 -3.46 38.08 0.66
CA GLN A 65 -3.80 39.20 -0.21
C GLN A 65 -4.81 40.12 0.47
N ARG A 66 -5.89 39.56 1.04
CA ARG A 66 -6.89 40.33 1.79
C ARG A 66 -6.33 41.02 3.03
N ILE A 67 -5.37 40.41 3.70
CA ILE A 67 -4.69 41.02 4.86
C ILE A 67 -3.82 42.19 4.37
N TYR A 68 -3.09 41.99 3.27
CA TYR A 68 -2.24 43.01 2.67
C TYR A 68 -3.06 44.23 2.21
N ASP A 69 -4.16 44.02 1.48
CA ASP A 69 -5.06 45.09 1.03
C ASP A 69 -5.63 45.90 2.20
N LYS A 70 -5.99 45.21 3.30
CA LYS A 70 -6.46 45.88 4.54
C LYS A 70 -5.36 46.61 5.28
N LEU A 71 -4.11 46.15 5.17
CA LEU A 71 -2.94 46.80 5.77
C LEU A 71 -2.58 48.06 4.98
N ASP A 72 -2.54 47.97 3.66
CA ASP A 72 -2.22 49.09 2.76
C ASP A 72 -3.28 50.21 2.88
N GLY A 73 -4.57 49.84 2.89
CA GLY A 73 -5.66 50.77 3.16
C GLY A 73 -5.67 51.38 4.57
N LYS A 74 -4.84 50.89 5.50
CA LYS A 74 -4.64 51.49 6.84
C LYS A 74 -3.40 52.40 6.93
N VAL A 75 -2.46 52.30 6.00
CA VAL A 75 -1.21 53.10 6.02
C VAL A 75 -1.43 54.49 5.41
N ASP A 76 -2.50 54.69 4.64
CA ASP A 76 -2.86 55.99 4.05
C ASP A 76 -3.64 56.94 4.99
N LYS A 77 -3.46 56.83 6.32
CA LYS A 77 -4.00 57.79 7.31
C LYS A 77 -3.03 58.08 8.46
#